data_AF-A0A3D5AG49-F1
#
_entry.id   AF-A0A3D5AG49-F1
#
_cell.length_a   1.000
_cell.length_b   1.000
_cell.length_c   1.000
_cell.angle_alpha   90.00
_cell.angle_beta   90.00
_cell.angle_gamma   90.00
#
_symmetry.space_group_name_H-M   'P 1'
#
loop_
_entity.id
_entity.type
_entity.pdbx_description
1 polymer ?
#
loop_
_entity_poly.entity_id
_entity_poly.type
_entity_poly.pdbx_seq_one_letter_code
_entity_poly.pdbx_strand_id
1 'polypeptide(L)'
;MAAMQRKTRIAIFVLVTAVAGWVFYELYNTGHRFFDLRIYMRALDWWTSGKDLYDYAQPDFLQEFLYFTYPPFAALLLLPFSFLPLGLVQVLLTVGTIAATIVTTIWIFQALGLKMEWVLFAIPLILVMEPMRETIPLGQINMLLVVLVLLDLLVLAPRGS
;
A
#
# COMPACT_ATOMS: atom_id res chain seq x y z
N MET A 1 -20.69 -28.50 1.02
CA MET A 1 -19.21 -28.65 1.06
C MET A 1 -18.54 -28.52 -0.31
N ALA A 2 -18.98 -29.25 -1.36
CA ALA A 2 -18.32 -29.21 -2.68
C ALA A 2 -18.29 -27.81 -3.36
N ALA A 3 -19.35 -27.02 -3.23
CA ALA A 3 -19.40 -25.65 -3.80
C ALA A 3 -18.41 -24.69 -3.10
N MET A 4 -18.22 -24.84 -1.79
CA MET A 4 -17.28 -24.04 -1.01
C MET A 4 -15.84 -24.38 -1.40
N GLN A 5 -15.51 -25.68 -1.51
CA GLN A 5 -14.20 -26.11 -1.98
C GLN A 5 -13.90 -25.68 -3.42
N ARG A 6 -14.91 -25.64 -4.30
CA ARG A 6 -14.76 -25.11 -5.66
C ARG A 6 -14.42 -23.61 -5.66
N LYS A 7 -15.12 -22.80 -4.86
CA LYS A 7 -14.82 -21.35 -4.73
C LYS A 7 -13.41 -21.10 -4.18
N THR A 8 -13.01 -21.83 -3.14
CA THR A 8 -11.66 -21.74 -2.57
C THR A 8 -10.58 -22.11 -3.58
N ARG A 9 -10.76 -23.19 -4.36
CA ARG A 9 -9.78 -23.58 -5.39
C ARG A 9 -9.63 -22.53 -6.49
N ILE A 10 -10.74 -21.95 -6.95
CA ILE A 10 -10.69 -20.89 -7.97
C ILE A 10 -9.98 -19.67 -7.41
N ALA A 11 -10.25 -19.28 -6.17
CA ALA A 11 -9.61 -18.10 -5.62
C ALA A 11 -8.12 -18.32 -5.28
N ILE A 12 -7.72 -19.51 -4.83
CA ILE A 12 -6.30 -19.86 -4.72
C ILE A 12 -5.65 -19.78 -6.10
N PHE A 13 -6.30 -20.32 -7.13
CA PHE A 13 -5.80 -20.24 -8.51
C PHE A 13 -5.64 -18.77 -8.96
N VAL A 14 -6.65 -17.93 -8.73
CA VAL A 14 -6.63 -16.49 -9.06
C VAL A 14 -5.54 -15.76 -8.26
N LEU A 15 -5.39 -16.05 -6.96
CA LEU A 15 -4.32 -15.49 -6.14
C LEU A 15 -2.95 -15.91 -6.65
N VAL A 16 -2.76 -17.20 -6.96
CA VAL A 16 -1.49 -17.71 -7.49
C VAL A 16 -1.17 -17.10 -8.84
N THR A 17 -2.14 -16.94 -9.74
CA THR A 17 -1.91 -16.26 -11.04
C THR A 17 -1.67 -14.77 -10.87
N ALA A 18 -2.35 -14.11 -9.94
CA ALA A 18 -2.11 -12.71 -9.60
C ALA A 18 -0.70 -12.49 -9.02
N VAL A 19 -0.30 -13.31 -8.05
CA VAL A 19 1.04 -13.28 -7.46
C VAL A 19 2.10 -13.63 -8.50
N ALA A 20 1.87 -14.64 -9.35
CA ALA A 20 2.80 -14.99 -10.42
C ALA A 20 2.93 -13.85 -11.45
N GLY A 21 1.82 -13.20 -11.81
CA GLY A 21 1.81 -12.04 -12.70
C GLY A 21 2.50 -10.82 -12.08
N TRP A 22 2.33 -10.59 -10.78
CA TRP A 22 3.02 -9.54 -10.04
C TRP A 22 4.51 -9.83 -9.90
N VAL A 23 4.90 -11.05 -9.53
CA VAL A 23 6.31 -11.48 -9.49
C VAL A 23 6.95 -11.38 -10.88
N PHE A 24 6.24 -11.78 -11.93
CA PHE A 24 6.69 -11.58 -13.31
C PHE A 24 6.84 -10.09 -13.63
N TYR A 25 5.89 -9.24 -13.23
CA TYR A 25 6.02 -7.79 -13.40
C TYR A 25 7.27 -7.25 -12.69
N GLU A 26 7.49 -7.58 -11.41
CA GLU A 26 8.66 -7.13 -10.65
C GLU A 26 9.99 -7.65 -11.21
N LEU A 27 10.03 -8.91 -11.66
CA LEU A 27 11.24 -9.51 -12.23
C LEU A 27 11.66 -8.85 -13.55
N TYR A 28 10.69 -8.35 -14.33
CA TYR A 28 10.94 -7.74 -15.63
C TYR A 28 10.86 -6.21 -15.60
N ASN A 29 10.27 -5.61 -14.56
CA ASN A 29 10.13 -4.17 -14.39
C ASN A 29 11.09 -3.66 -13.29
N THR A 30 12.36 -3.55 -13.67
CA THR A 30 13.48 -3.15 -12.79
C THR A 30 13.50 -1.67 -12.41
N GLY A 31 12.50 -0.87 -12.83
CA GLY A 31 12.56 0.60 -12.79
C GLY A 31 12.34 1.21 -11.41
N HIS A 32 11.36 0.72 -10.64
CA HIS A 32 10.86 1.46 -9.48
C HIS A 32 11.71 1.29 -8.22
N ARG A 33 12.25 0.09 -7.93
CA ARG A 33 13.18 -0.18 -6.82
C ARG A 33 12.80 0.50 -5.47
N PHE A 34 11.52 0.67 -5.14
CA PHE A 34 11.04 1.43 -3.97
C PHE A 34 11.47 2.91 -3.98
N PHE A 35 11.38 3.57 -5.13
CA PHE A 35 11.85 4.95 -5.31
C PHE A 35 11.16 5.94 -4.37
N ASP A 36 9.85 5.89 -4.26
CA ASP A 36 9.10 6.81 -3.39
C ASP A 36 9.36 6.53 -1.92
N LEU A 37 9.43 5.25 -1.52
CA LEU A 37 9.80 4.90 -0.16
C LEU A 37 11.18 5.44 0.23
N ARG A 38 12.15 5.45 -0.69
CA ARG A 38 13.46 6.04 -0.44
C ARG A 38 13.39 7.55 -0.26
N ILE A 39 12.53 8.25 -0.99
CA ILE A 39 12.28 9.68 -0.78
C ILE A 39 11.80 9.90 0.65
N TYR A 40 10.82 9.11 1.10
CA TYR A 40 10.28 9.24 2.45
C TYR A 40 11.34 9.00 3.53
N MET A 41 12.10 7.90 3.43
CA MET A 41 13.12 7.58 4.45
C MET A 41 14.25 8.60 4.46
N ARG A 42 14.74 9.05 3.30
CA ARG A 42 15.80 10.06 3.20
C ARG A 42 15.34 11.44 3.65
N ALA A 43 14.08 11.81 3.41
CA ALA A 43 13.50 13.05 3.93
C ALA A 43 13.45 13.03 5.46
N LEU A 44 13.13 11.89 6.07
CA LEU A 44 13.12 11.73 7.53
C LEU A 44 14.55 11.75 8.11
N ASP A 45 15.51 11.11 7.46
CA ASP A 45 16.93 11.19 7.84
C ASP A 45 17.44 12.64 7.75
N TRP A 46 17.04 13.37 6.71
CA TRP A 46 17.32 14.79 6.55
C TRP A 46 16.71 15.62 7.68
N TRP A 47 15.44 15.40 7.99
CA TRP A 47 14.74 16.12 9.05
C TRP A 47 15.32 15.85 10.44
N THR A 48 15.62 14.58 10.75
CA THR A 48 16.24 14.19 12.02
C THR A 48 17.67 14.70 12.19
N SER A 49 18.33 15.12 11.10
CA SER A 49 19.60 15.83 11.13
C SER A 49 19.50 17.33 11.46
N GLY A 50 18.29 17.82 11.78
CA GLY A 50 18.04 19.21 12.20
C GLY A 50 17.72 20.18 11.07
N LYS A 51 17.31 19.66 9.90
CA LYS A 51 17.01 20.44 8.69
C LYS A 51 15.50 20.49 8.45
N ASP A 52 15.02 21.45 7.66
CA ASP A 52 13.59 21.48 7.31
C ASP A 52 13.23 20.26 6.46
N LEU A 53 12.18 19.53 6.87
CA LEU A 53 11.68 18.34 6.18
C LEU A 53 11.31 18.62 4.73
N TYR A 54 10.70 19.78 4.47
CA TYR A 54 10.18 20.14 3.15
C TYR A 54 11.25 20.69 2.21
N ASP A 55 12.44 21.02 2.73
CA ASP A 55 13.60 21.40 1.93
C ASP A 55 14.36 20.17 1.35
N TYR A 56 13.98 18.95 1.75
CA TYR A 56 14.58 17.75 1.18
C TYR A 56 14.20 17.60 -0.31
N ALA A 57 15.22 17.54 -1.17
CA ALA A 57 15.06 17.38 -2.62
C ALA A 57 15.78 16.11 -3.11
N GLN A 58 15.01 15.14 -3.63
CA GLN A 58 15.51 13.95 -4.30
C GLN A 58 15.65 14.24 -5.80
N PRO A 59 16.84 14.12 -6.40
CA PRO A 59 17.00 14.27 -7.85
C PRO A 59 16.13 13.29 -8.63
N ASP A 60 15.48 13.81 -9.67
CA ASP A 60 14.65 13.08 -10.62
C ASP A 60 14.92 13.54 -12.06
N PHE A 61 14.80 12.63 -13.03
CA PHE A 61 15.14 12.91 -14.43
C PHE A 61 14.05 13.68 -15.19
N LEU A 62 12.79 13.61 -14.76
CA LEU A 62 11.66 14.28 -15.40
C LEU A 62 11.34 15.62 -14.74
N GLN A 63 11.38 15.65 -13.41
CA GLN A 63 10.92 16.79 -12.62
C GLN A 63 12.06 17.60 -11.99
N GLU A 64 13.31 17.27 -12.30
CA GLU A 64 14.54 17.80 -11.67
C GLU A 64 14.67 17.37 -10.21
N PHE A 65 13.65 17.64 -9.39
CA PHE A 65 13.58 17.27 -7.98
C PHE A 65 12.18 16.80 -7.56
N LEU A 66 12.16 15.82 -6.67
CA LEU A 66 10.99 15.35 -5.94
C LEU A 66 11.16 15.64 -4.44
N TYR A 67 10.05 15.96 -3.78
CA TYR A 67 10.04 16.45 -2.40
C TYR A 67 9.16 15.57 -1.51
N PHE A 68 9.27 15.76 -0.20
CA PHE A 68 8.31 15.20 0.74
C PHE A 68 7.00 16.00 0.67
N THR A 69 5.92 15.37 0.17
CA THR A 69 4.65 16.07 -0.10
C THR A 69 3.53 15.76 0.90
N TYR A 70 3.77 14.86 1.85
CA TYR A 70 2.75 14.47 2.82
C TYR A 70 2.65 15.45 4.00
N PRO A 71 1.51 15.47 4.72
CA PRO A 71 1.36 16.27 5.92
C PRO A 71 2.37 15.90 7.02
N PRO A 72 2.69 16.81 7.96
CA PRO A 72 3.62 16.53 9.05
C PRO A 72 3.22 15.31 9.89
N PHE A 73 1.91 15.07 10.02
CA PHE A 73 1.39 13.88 10.68
C PHE A 73 1.89 12.57 10.04
N ALA A 74 1.96 12.51 8.71
CA ALA A 74 2.50 11.33 8.02
C ALA A 74 4.00 11.16 8.31
N ALA A 75 4.75 12.26 8.39
CA ALA A 75 6.16 12.22 8.76
C ALA A 75 6.36 11.64 10.18
N LEU A 76 5.51 12.04 11.14
CA LEU A 76 5.53 11.49 12.49
C LEU A 76 5.22 9.99 12.53
N LEU A 77 4.26 9.53 11.72
CA LEU A 77 3.94 8.09 11.61
C LEU A 77 5.06 7.28 10.95
N LEU A 78 5.77 7.87 9.99
CA LEU A 78 6.86 7.22 9.28
C LEU A 78 8.20 7.29 10.03
N LEU A 79 8.36 8.23 10.97
CA LEU A 79 9.60 8.46 11.71
C LEU A 79 10.15 7.19 12.40
N PRO A 80 9.36 6.33 13.07
CA PRO A 80 9.89 5.10 13.65
C PRO A 80 10.55 4.17 12.62
N PHE A 81 10.10 4.22 11.36
CA PHE A 81 10.62 3.38 10.28
C PHE A 81 11.95 3.89 9.74
N SER A 82 12.28 5.18 9.86
CA SER A 82 13.57 5.70 9.40
C SER A 82 14.75 5.15 10.20
N PHE A 83 14.50 4.69 11.44
CA PHE A 83 15.52 4.01 12.26
C PHE A 83 15.72 2.53 11.91
N LEU A 84 14.92 1.97 11.00
CA LEU A 84 15.02 0.57 10.59
C LEU A 84 15.84 0.42 9.30
N PRO A 85 16.47 -0.75 9.07
CA PRO A 85 17.10 -1.04 7.79
C PRO A 85 16.07 -0.93 6.64
N LEU A 86 16.44 -0.26 5.54
CA LEU A 86 15.53 -0.01 4.42
C LEU A 86 14.84 -1.27 3.90
N GLY A 87 15.55 -2.41 3.82
CA GLY A 87 14.97 -3.68 3.39
C GLY A 87 13.87 -4.19 4.32
N LEU A 88 13.98 -3.94 5.63
CA LEU A 88 12.92 -4.27 6.58
C LEU A 88 11.71 -3.37 6.37
N VAL A 89 11.92 -2.06 6.15
CA VAL A 89 10.83 -1.12 5.85
C VAL A 89 10.10 -1.51 4.57
N GLN A 90 10.82 -1.90 3.51
CA GLN A 90 10.22 -2.38 2.25
C GLN A 90 9.28 -3.57 2.49
N VAL A 91 9.71 -4.56 3.27
CA VAL A 91 8.89 -5.72 3.63
C VAL A 91 7.66 -5.29 4.44
N LEU A 92 7.85 -4.47 5.48
CA LEU A 92 6.78 -3.99 6.34
C LEU A 92 5.72 -3.20 5.55
N LEU A 93 6.13 -2.29 4.67
CA LEU A 93 5.22 -1.48 3.87
C LEU A 93 4.51 -2.31 2.80
N THR A 94 5.18 -3.31 2.22
CA THR A 94 4.55 -4.24 1.26
C THR A 94 3.47 -5.07 1.95
N VAL A 95 3.79 -5.69 3.08
CA VAL A 95 2.85 -6.48 3.88
C VAL A 95 1.71 -5.60 4.39
N GLY A 96 2.03 -4.40 4.88
CA GLY A 96 1.06 -3.41 5.34
C GLY A 96 0.11 -2.96 4.22
N THR A 97 0.61 -2.76 3.01
CA THR A 97 -0.20 -2.42 1.84
C THR A 97 -1.14 -3.57 1.46
N ILE A 98 -0.66 -4.82 1.44
CA ILE A 98 -1.52 -5.99 1.17
C ILE A 98 -2.59 -6.13 2.26
N ALA A 99 -2.21 -6.01 3.53
CA ALA A 99 -3.14 -6.07 4.66
C ALA A 99 -4.18 -4.95 4.60
N ALA A 100 -3.75 -3.72 4.27
CA ALA A 100 -4.62 -2.58 4.05
C ALA A 100 -5.64 -2.86 2.94
N THR A 101 -5.21 -3.41 1.80
CA THR A 101 -6.12 -3.80 0.72
C THR A 101 -7.16 -4.83 1.18
N ILE A 102 -6.75 -5.83 1.95
CA ILE A 102 -7.67 -6.86 2.47
C ILE A 102 -8.70 -6.23 3.42
N VAL A 103 -8.24 -5.47 4.41
CA VAL A 103 -9.11 -4.87 5.43
C VAL A 103 -10.09 -3.88 4.81
N THR A 104 -9.60 -2.99 3.94
CA THR A 104 -10.44 -1.99 3.27
C THR A 104 -11.46 -2.65 2.34
N THR A 105 -11.09 -3.72 1.63
CA THR A 105 -12.04 -4.51 0.83
C THR A 105 -13.13 -5.11 1.70
N ILE A 106 -12.78 -5.69 2.86
CA ILE A 106 -13.76 -6.25 3.80
C ILE A 106 -14.70 -5.16 4.31
N TRP A 107 -14.19 -4.00 4.73
CA TRP A 107 -15.01 -2.89 5.20
C TRP A 107 -15.98 -2.37 4.14
N ILE A 108 -15.50 -2.19 2.90
CA ILE A 108 -16.35 -1.78 1.78
C ILE A 108 -17.45 -2.80 1.51
N PHE A 109 -17.12 -4.10 1.51
CA PHE A 109 -18.12 -5.14 1.28
C PHE A 109 -19.16 -5.18 2.41
N GLN A 110 -18.74 -5.00 3.66
CA GLN A 110 -19.64 -4.95 4.81
C GLN A 110 -20.57 -3.73 4.74
N ALA A 111 -20.01 -2.56 4.42
CA ALA A 111 -20.76 -1.31 4.30
C ALA A 111 -21.79 -1.36 3.16
N LEU A 112 -21.46 -2.02 2.05
CA LEU A 112 -22.33 -2.17 0.89
C LEU A 112 -23.29 -3.38 0.97
N GLY A 113 -23.23 -4.19 2.03
CA GLY A 113 -24.04 -5.41 2.16
C GLY A 113 -23.74 -6.48 1.10
N LEU A 114 -22.53 -6.48 0.53
CA LEU A 114 -22.10 -7.46 -0.46
C LEU A 114 -21.81 -8.83 0.19
N LYS A 115 -21.92 -9.91 -0.58
CA LYS A 115 -21.63 -11.25 -0.05
C LYS A 115 -20.13 -11.40 0.20
N MET A 116 -19.75 -11.71 1.45
CA MET A 116 -18.34 -11.86 1.87
C MET A 116 -17.56 -12.92 1.08
N GLU A 117 -18.23 -13.93 0.53
CA GLU A 117 -17.60 -14.94 -0.32
C GLU A 117 -16.93 -14.37 -1.59
N TRP A 118 -17.34 -13.18 -2.01
CA TRP A 118 -16.74 -12.51 -3.17
C TRP A 118 -15.44 -11.77 -2.85
N VAL A 119 -15.15 -11.47 -1.58
CA VAL A 119 -13.90 -10.82 -1.14
C VAL A 119 -12.68 -11.61 -1.61
N LEU A 120 -12.78 -12.94 -1.56
CA LEU A 120 -11.74 -13.87 -1.98
C LEU A 120 -11.36 -13.74 -3.48
N PHE A 121 -12.27 -13.22 -4.31
CA PHE A 121 -12.02 -12.92 -5.73
C PHE A 121 -11.65 -11.46 -5.97
N ALA A 122 -12.19 -10.54 -5.16
CA ALA A 122 -11.95 -9.11 -5.29
C ALA A 122 -10.49 -8.75 -4.97
N ILE A 123 -9.93 -9.28 -3.88
CA ILE A 123 -8.55 -8.97 -3.45
C ILE A 123 -7.52 -9.24 -4.56
N PRO A 124 -7.41 -10.44 -5.16
CA PRO A 124 -6.39 -10.68 -6.18
C PRO A 124 -6.64 -9.87 -7.46
N LEU A 125 -7.90 -9.53 -7.77
CA LEU A 125 -8.20 -8.63 -8.88
C LEU A 125 -7.65 -7.23 -8.61
N ILE A 126 -7.91 -6.67 -7.43
CA ILE A 126 -7.41 -5.35 -7.00
C ILE A 126 -5.89 -5.31 -7.04
N LEU A 127 -5.21 -6.36 -6.55
CA LEU A 127 -3.74 -6.43 -6.55
C LEU A 127 -3.11 -6.43 -7.95
N VAL A 128 -3.84 -6.88 -8.98
CA VAL A 128 -3.38 -6.87 -10.38
C VAL A 128 -3.77 -5.58 -11.10
N MET A 129 -4.65 -4.76 -10.53
CA MET A 129 -4.97 -3.46 -11.11
C MET A 129 -3.71 -2.58 -11.16
N GLU A 130 -3.61 -1.78 -12.22
CA GLU A 130 -2.53 -0.80 -12.41
C GLU A 130 -2.18 0.01 -11.16
N PRO A 131 -3.12 0.59 -10.39
CA PRO A 131 -2.78 1.35 -9.19
C PRO A 131 -2.00 0.54 -8.14
N MET A 132 -2.32 -0.76 -7.98
CA MET A 132 -1.61 -1.62 -7.05
C MET A 132 -0.27 -2.11 -7.60
N ARG A 133 -0.20 -2.35 -8.91
CA ARG A 133 1.03 -2.70 -9.61
C ARG A 133 2.06 -1.58 -9.58
N GLU A 134 1.65 -0.32 -9.41
CA GLU A 134 2.58 0.79 -9.18
C GLU A 134 2.87 1.03 -7.69
N THR A 135 1.83 0.97 -6.85
CA THR A 135 1.94 1.28 -5.40
C THR A 135 3.01 0.45 -4.70
N ILE A 136 3.02 -0.87 -4.91
CA ILE A 136 3.93 -1.78 -4.21
C ILE A 136 5.39 -1.56 -4.64
N PRO A 137 5.75 -1.62 -5.94
CA PRO A 137 7.14 -1.41 -6.38
C PRO A 137 7.68 0.00 -6.12
N LEU A 138 6.83 1.02 -6.05
CA LEU A 138 7.23 2.37 -5.63
C LEU A 138 7.42 2.47 -4.11
N GLY A 139 6.74 1.60 -3.33
CA GLY A 139 6.70 1.66 -1.88
C GLY A 139 5.84 2.82 -1.37
N GLN A 140 4.75 3.09 -2.09
CA GLN A 140 3.79 4.15 -1.78
C GLN A 140 3.00 3.87 -0.50
N ILE A 141 2.67 4.93 0.25
CA ILE A 141 1.91 4.84 1.50
C ILE A 141 0.41 5.06 1.31
N ASN A 142 -0.05 5.29 0.08
CA ASN A 142 -1.43 5.66 -0.25
C ASN A 142 -2.47 4.73 0.36
N MET A 143 -2.23 3.42 0.34
CA MET A 143 -3.17 2.44 0.91
C MET A 143 -3.31 2.56 2.43
N LEU A 144 -2.27 3.03 3.14
CA LEU A 144 -2.37 3.32 4.58
C LEU A 144 -3.27 4.53 4.81
N LEU A 145 -3.23 5.54 3.93
CA LEU A 145 -4.13 6.69 4.00
C LEU A 145 -5.58 6.27 3.72
N VAL A 146 -5.80 5.38 2.76
CA VAL A 146 -7.14 4.80 2.48
C VAL A 146 -7.68 4.08 3.71
N VAL A 147 -6.84 3.35 4.45
CA VAL A 147 -7.25 2.74 5.73
C VAL A 147 -7.71 3.81 6.72
N LEU A 148 -6.95 4.89 6.90
CA LEU A 148 -7.34 5.96 7.83
C LEU A 148 -8.66 6.61 7.43
N VAL A 149 -8.85 6.89 6.14
CA VAL A 149 -10.10 7.48 5.62
C VAL A 149 -11.29 6.54 5.81
N LEU A 150 -11.15 5.26 5.47
CA LEU A 150 -12.27 4.31 5.61
C LEU A 150 -12.53 3.91 7.07
N LEU A 151 -11.50 3.93 7.92
CA LEU A 151 -11.66 3.76 9.36
C LEU A 151 -12.55 4.88 9.91
N ASP A 152 -12.27 6.13 9.54
CA ASP A 152 -13.10 7.27 9.94
C ASP A 152 -14.54 7.12 9.42
N LEU A 153 -14.71 6.91 8.11
CA LEU A 153 -16.04 6.91 7.48
C LEU A 153 -16.91 5.70 7.80
N LEU A 154 -16.33 4.50 7.90
CA LEU A 154 -17.10 3.24 7.96
C LEU A 154 -17.11 2.60 9.35
N VAL A 155 -16.11 2.90 10.17
CA VAL A 155 -15.90 2.25 11.47
C VAL A 155 -16.16 3.21 12.63
N LEU A 156 -15.61 4.42 12.58
CA LEU A 156 -15.68 5.39 13.68
C LEU A 156 -16.88 6.35 13.57
N ALA A 157 -17.33 6.68 12.36
CA ALA A 157 -18.45 7.58 12.15
C ALA A 157 -19.75 7.03 12.79
N PRO A 158 -20.49 7.86 13.55
CA PRO A 158 -21.77 7.46 14.14
C PRO A 158 -22.77 7.03 13.06
N ARG A 159 -23.27 5.80 13.17
CA ARG A 159 -24.32 5.30 12.27
C ARG A 159 -25.68 5.83 12.72
N GLY A 160 -25.99 7.07 12.35
CA GLY A 160 -27.31 7.69 12.55
C GLY A 160 -27.25 9.07 13.20
N SER A 161 -27.26 10.12 12.36
CA SER A 161 -27.88 11.40 12.68
C SER A 161 -29.15 11.56 11.85
#